data_AF-A0AAV9NPL3-F1
#
_entry.id   AF-A0AAV9NPL3-F1
#
_cell.length_a   1.000
_cell.length_b   1.000
_cell.length_c   1.000
_cell.angle_alpha   90.00
_cell.angle_beta   90.00
_cell.angle_gamma   90.00
#
_symmetry.space_group_name_H-M   'P 1'
#
loop_
_entity.id
_entity.type
_entity.pdbx_description
1 polymer ?
#
loop_
_entity_poly.entity_id
_entity_poly.type
_entity_poly.pdbx_seq_one_letter_code
_entity_poly.pdbx_strand_id
1 'polypeptide(L)'
;MAPSWVSLPQRWQLQNIQAALNVIVCAISALTTFCCIRFCWWAGTKRVKTAGRTTLTSLLTVNTIGEAYDLITLLGLRIFSPRHALLLVQSLLVLVFVTTTLISGPISRFSTRMHPQTTTRNTSIFPTMKTFDIIAYANDYWTNITRSLETAEFPRDRLLDFLPDTNTEWMFVPSEWTKTWSMQCNSVERTPIEIAGTGNCSDPSFSTTYQAFPQLWDVINITSYDTYGIEWSGFWLSNVNPVQDMLWFAYASSITDIDNTTDIVYGMNISMATVHFHNIYQNLTKPNNCIYAARPVDAASWIRTDCQLERQRDVKDEGFVPYPDSTEQSNIASALNQNFQARFMMEAGTNRTITEIQPDDLIRFYQVYMISKDTQFRQPVMRSLTIVEDVPQLSVALLTIMLFLVITSILAASTWCSFFLIHHDASRVPQTKLDWVLHALGDDENNAAGNTKSSPQQSPRSSIDYQSIASSTRKSQVPPLPRRATRLADFESATYAMEFSERRAWTESLKGRSWMPSPRSLHSSAGSSSRLNRVSSRRDSTWSKLSDEAPSITLDMPRISEELYPRRLWPE
;
A
#
# COMPACT_ATOMS: atom_id res chain seq x y z
N MET A 1 -5.01 5.01 27.87
CA MET A 1 -3.67 4.75 27.27
C MET A 1 -3.88 4.54 25.78
N ALA A 2 -3.28 5.38 24.93
CA ALA A 2 -3.39 5.21 23.49
C ALA A 2 -2.76 3.85 23.09
N PRO A 3 -3.35 3.09 22.15
CA PRO A 3 -2.76 1.86 21.67
C PRO A 3 -1.36 2.17 21.12
N SER A 4 -0.34 1.55 21.73
CA SER A 4 1.03 1.63 21.23
C SER A 4 1.12 0.87 19.90
N TRP A 5 1.86 1.42 18.95
CA TRP A 5 2.10 0.85 17.63
C TRP A 5 3.59 0.54 17.48
N VAL A 6 3.92 -0.54 16.79
CA VAL A 6 5.30 -0.93 16.50
C VAL A 6 5.57 -0.71 15.02
N SER A 7 6.57 0.12 14.69
CA SER A 7 7.06 0.26 13.31
C SER A 7 7.78 -1.00 12.87
N LEU A 8 7.39 -1.53 11.72
CA LEU A 8 8.03 -2.68 11.08
C LEU A 8 9.11 -2.21 10.08
N PRO A 9 10.03 -3.08 9.65
CA PRO A 9 11.02 -2.73 8.65
C PRO A 9 10.38 -2.26 7.34
N GLN A 10 10.85 -1.13 6.81
CA GLN A 10 10.33 -0.47 5.62
C GLN A 10 10.25 -1.38 4.38
N ARG A 11 11.15 -2.36 4.26
CA ARG A 11 11.16 -3.34 3.16
C ARG A 11 9.90 -4.22 3.09
N TRP A 12 9.04 -4.20 4.11
CA TRP A 12 7.82 -5.00 4.14
C TRP A 12 6.65 -4.18 3.60
N GLN A 13 6.02 -4.66 2.54
CA GLN A 13 4.77 -4.06 2.06
C GLN A 13 3.63 -4.37 3.04
N LEU A 14 2.79 -3.37 3.32
CA LEU A 14 1.63 -3.51 4.20
C LEU A 14 0.73 -4.69 3.81
N GLN A 15 0.53 -4.89 2.51
CA GLN A 15 -0.29 -5.98 1.95
C GLN A 15 0.28 -7.37 2.32
N ASN A 16 1.61 -7.53 2.25
CA ASN A 16 2.27 -8.78 2.61
C ASN A 16 2.19 -9.05 4.12
N ILE A 17 2.27 -7.99 4.93
CA ILE A 17 2.10 -8.09 6.38
C ILE A 17 0.67 -8.51 6.71
N GLN A 18 -0.34 -7.90 6.09
CA GLN A 18 -1.75 -8.25 6.27
C GLN A 18 -2.03 -9.70 5.88
N ALA A 19 -1.51 -10.13 4.72
CA ALA A 19 -1.64 -11.51 4.25
C ALA A 19 -0.97 -12.51 5.21
N ALA A 20 0.27 -12.23 5.62
CA ALA A 20 1.00 -13.08 6.56
C ALA A 20 0.27 -13.17 7.91
N LEU A 21 -0.23 -12.05 8.42
CA LEU A 21 -0.95 -12.01 9.70
C LEU A 21 -2.25 -12.82 9.62
N ASN A 22 -3.00 -12.70 8.53
CA ASN A 22 -4.19 -13.50 8.28
C ASN A 22 -3.87 -15.01 8.32
N VAL A 23 -2.83 -15.44 7.60
CA VAL A 23 -2.41 -16.86 7.59
C VAL A 23 -2.01 -17.34 8.98
N ILE A 24 -1.25 -16.53 9.73
CA ILE A 24 -0.81 -16.88 11.09
C ILE A 24 -2.01 -17.01 12.03
N VAL A 25 -2.96 -16.07 12.00
CA VAL A 25 -4.21 -16.14 12.79
C VAL A 25 -5.01 -17.39 12.46
N CYS A 26 -5.15 -17.71 11.17
CA CYS A 26 -5.86 -18.90 10.71
C CYS A 26 -5.17 -20.19 11.17
N ALA A 27 -3.85 -20.30 11.00
CA ALA A 27 -3.08 -21.48 11.39
C ALA A 27 -3.13 -21.73 12.90
N ILE A 28 -2.95 -20.69 13.72
CA ILE A 28 -3.01 -20.80 15.19
C ILE A 28 -4.41 -21.19 15.64
N SER A 29 -5.45 -20.58 15.07
CA SER A 29 -6.84 -20.90 15.41
C SER A 29 -7.20 -22.34 15.03
N ALA A 30 -6.76 -22.81 13.86
CA ALA A 30 -6.97 -24.19 13.42
C ALA A 30 -6.22 -25.18 14.32
N LEU A 31 -4.97 -24.89 14.66
CA LEU A 31 -4.16 -25.72 15.56
C LEU A 31 -4.77 -25.79 16.95
N THR A 32 -5.21 -24.66 17.50
CA THR A 32 -5.85 -24.61 18.83
C THR A 32 -7.13 -25.41 18.83
N THR A 33 -7.98 -25.22 17.80
CA THR A 33 -9.23 -25.96 17.64
C THR A 33 -8.97 -27.47 17.58
N PHE A 34 -7.98 -27.90 16.78
CA PHE A 34 -7.59 -29.30 16.68
C PHE A 34 -7.12 -29.88 18.02
N CYS A 35 -6.21 -29.19 18.72
CA CYS A 35 -5.70 -29.63 20.02
C CYS A 35 -6.81 -29.71 21.07
N CYS A 36 -7.71 -28.72 21.14
CA CYS A 36 -8.84 -28.69 22.07
C CYS A 36 -9.83 -29.83 21.79
N ILE A 37 -10.19 -30.06 20.52
CA ILE A 37 -11.06 -31.17 20.12
C ILE A 37 -10.45 -32.51 20.55
N ARG A 38 -9.16 -32.71 20.26
CA ARG A 38 -8.46 -33.94 20.62
C ARG A 38 -8.38 -34.11 22.15
N PHE A 39 -8.12 -33.05 22.88
CA PHE A 39 -8.10 -33.09 24.34
C PHE A 39 -9.47 -33.48 24.93
N CYS A 40 -10.55 -32.86 24.46
CA CYS A 40 -11.92 -33.18 24.89
C CYS A 40 -12.31 -34.62 24.54
N TRP A 41 -11.97 -35.08 23.33
CA TRP A 41 -12.15 -36.46 22.88
C TRP A 41 -11.54 -37.44 23.88
N TRP A 42 -10.27 -37.23 24.21
CA TRP A 42 -9.53 -38.06 25.16
C TRP A 42 -10.08 -38.02 26.59
N ALA A 43 -10.50 -36.85 27.06
CA ALA A 43 -11.14 -36.72 28.36
C ALA A 43 -12.44 -37.55 28.43
N GLY A 44 -13.21 -37.59 27.35
CA GLY A 44 -14.38 -38.45 27.20
C GLY A 44 -14.02 -39.94 27.23
N THR A 45 -13.03 -40.37 26.44
CA THR A 45 -12.63 -41.78 26.37
C THR A 45 -12.07 -42.33 27.68
N LYS A 46 -11.33 -41.52 28.45
CA LYS A 46 -10.85 -41.91 29.79
C LYS A 46 -12.02 -42.22 30.72
N ARG A 47 -13.09 -41.42 30.69
CA ARG A 47 -14.29 -41.65 31.52
C ARG A 47 -14.94 -43.00 31.20
N VAL A 48 -14.99 -43.38 29.91
CA VAL A 48 -15.52 -44.69 29.49
C VAL A 48 -14.74 -45.83 30.11
N LYS A 49 -13.40 -45.75 30.07
CA LYS A 49 -12.52 -46.79 30.64
C LYS A 49 -12.70 -46.95 32.15
N THR A 50 -12.83 -45.86 32.90
CA THR A 50 -12.96 -45.92 34.37
C THR A 50 -14.35 -46.26 34.88
N ALA A 51 -15.42 -45.86 34.18
CA ALA A 51 -16.79 -45.96 34.71
C ALA A 51 -17.60 -47.15 34.16
N GLY A 52 -17.15 -47.81 33.08
CA GLY A 52 -17.83 -48.96 32.46
C GLY A 52 -19.15 -48.62 31.73
N ARG A 53 -19.89 -47.62 32.22
CA ARG A 53 -21.07 -47.02 31.58
C ARG A 53 -20.93 -45.50 31.60
N THR A 54 -20.98 -44.89 30.42
CA THR A 54 -20.93 -43.42 30.28
C THR A 54 -22.06 -42.95 29.39
N THR A 55 -22.63 -41.79 29.70
CA THR A 55 -23.65 -41.17 28.86
C THR A 55 -23.03 -40.77 27.52
N LEU A 56 -23.77 -40.97 26.43
CA LEU A 56 -23.32 -40.68 25.06
C LEU A 56 -22.93 -39.19 24.89
N THR A 57 -23.56 -38.33 25.68
CA THR A 57 -23.26 -36.90 25.79
C THR A 57 -21.82 -36.60 26.21
N SER A 58 -21.17 -37.49 26.97
CA SER A 58 -19.78 -37.30 27.41
C SER A 58 -18.73 -37.68 26.37
N LEU A 59 -19.16 -38.38 25.30
CA LEU A 59 -18.33 -38.80 24.16
C LEU A 59 -18.48 -37.88 22.95
N LEU A 60 -19.47 -36.99 22.98
CA LEU A 60 -19.74 -36.09 21.88
C LEU A 60 -18.66 -35.00 21.82
N THR A 61 -18.03 -34.85 20.66
CA THR A 61 -17.14 -33.72 20.37
C THR A 61 -17.73 -32.84 19.29
N VAL A 62 -17.61 -31.54 19.50
CA VAL A 62 -18.00 -30.49 18.58
C VAL A 62 -16.77 -30.04 17.80
N ASN A 63 -16.81 -30.19 16.47
CA ASN A 63 -15.69 -29.88 15.59
C ASN A 63 -16.00 -28.75 14.60
N THR A 64 -17.28 -28.43 14.41
CA THR A 64 -17.74 -27.41 13.46
C THR A 64 -18.72 -26.44 14.11
N ILE A 65 -18.89 -25.26 13.51
CA ILE A 65 -19.91 -24.28 13.94
C ILE A 65 -21.31 -24.90 13.86
N GLY A 66 -21.60 -25.68 12.81
CA GLY A 66 -22.89 -26.36 12.65
C GLY A 66 -23.20 -27.29 13.82
N GLU A 67 -22.24 -28.14 14.20
CA GLU A 67 -22.39 -29.01 15.37
C GLU A 67 -22.54 -28.22 16.67
N ALA A 68 -21.85 -27.08 16.83
CA ALA A 68 -22.00 -26.22 18.00
C ALA A 68 -23.40 -25.62 18.08
N TYR A 69 -23.92 -25.11 16.96
CA TYR A 69 -25.26 -24.53 16.86
C TYR A 69 -26.35 -25.58 17.09
N ASP A 70 -26.22 -26.76 16.47
CA ASP A 70 -27.15 -27.88 16.67
C ASP A 70 -27.16 -28.33 18.13
N LEU A 71 -26.00 -28.36 18.79
CA LEU A 71 -25.91 -28.72 20.20
C LEU A 71 -26.59 -27.68 21.11
N ILE A 72 -26.33 -26.38 20.86
CA ILE A 72 -26.92 -25.28 21.62
C ILE A 72 -28.44 -25.25 21.41
N THR A 73 -28.91 -25.44 20.19
CA THR A 73 -30.35 -25.49 19.91
C THR A 73 -30.99 -26.75 20.50
N LEU A 74 -30.34 -27.91 20.44
CA LEU A 74 -30.84 -29.15 21.01
C LEU A 74 -30.99 -29.05 22.54
N LEU A 75 -29.93 -28.64 23.24
CA LEU A 75 -29.90 -28.60 24.72
C LEU A 75 -30.55 -27.34 25.32
N GLY A 76 -30.64 -26.24 24.56
CA GLY A 76 -31.19 -24.96 25.03
C GLY A 76 -30.48 -24.47 26.30
N LEU A 77 -31.25 -23.99 27.28
CA LEU A 77 -30.71 -23.52 28.58
C LEU A 77 -30.08 -24.64 29.43
N ARG A 78 -30.34 -25.92 29.12
CA ARG A 78 -29.74 -27.04 29.89
C ARG A 78 -28.26 -27.22 29.61
N ILE A 79 -27.73 -26.60 28.55
CA ILE A 79 -26.29 -26.62 28.26
C ILE A 79 -25.46 -25.98 29.40
N PHE A 80 -26.05 -25.07 30.18
CA PHE A 80 -25.43 -24.45 31.35
C PHE A 80 -25.40 -25.36 32.58
N SER A 81 -25.97 -26.56 32.50
CA SER A 81 -25.87 -27.55 33.58
C SER A 81 -24.41 -28.00 33.75
N PRO A 82 -23.92 -28.21 35.00
CA PRO A 82 -22.56 -28.68 35.24
C PRO A 82 -22.26 -30.03 34.56
N ARG A 83 -23.30 -30.82 34.25
CA ARG A 83 -23.17 -32.07 33.49
C ARG A 83 -22.70 -31.84 32.04
N HIS A 84 -23.01 -30.68 31.45
CA HIS A 84 -22.69 -30.33 30.06
C HIS A 84 -21.64 -29.21 29.94
N ALA A 85 -21.03 -28.80 31.05
CA ALA A 85 -20.06 -27.70 31.07
C ALA A 85 -18.89 -27.91 30.09
N LEU A 86 -18.41 -29.15 29.91
CA LEU A 86 -17.33 -29.46 28.97
C LEU A 86 -17.76 -29.29 27.50
N LEU A 87 -19.00 -29.66 27.17
CA LEU A 87 -19.58 -29.44 25.84
C LEU A 87 -19.79 -27.94 25.57
N LEU A 88 -20.22 -27.19 26.58
CA LEU A 88 -20.36 -25.74 26.50
C LEU A 88 -19.01 -25.05 26.24
N VAL A 89 -17.96 -25.45 26.97
CA VAL A 89 -16.61 -24.92 26.76
C VAL A 89 -16.11 -25.27 25.34
N GLN A 90 -16.33 -26.50 24.88
CA GLN A 90 -15.92 -26.91 23.54
C GLN A 90 -16.66 -26.14 22.44
N SER A 91 -17.98 -25.97 22.56
CA SER A 91 -18.77 -25.22 21.58
C SER A 91 -18.39 -23.74 21.56
N LEU A 92 -18.14 -23.14 22.73
CA LEU A 92 -17.70 -21.75 22.83
C LEU A 92 -16.31 -21.55 22.22
N LEU A 93 -15.35 -22.45 22.48
CA LEU A 93 -14.01 -22.37 21.90
C LEU A 93 -14.05 -22.51 20.38
N VAL A 94 -14.79 -23.49 19.83
CA VAL A 94 -14.95 -23.66 18.38
C VAL A 94 -15.58 -22.40 17.76
N LEU A 95 -16.62 -21.85 18.39
CA LEU A 95 -17.26 -20.64 17.89
C LEU A 95 -16.29 -19.45 17.90
N VAL A 96 -15.55 -19.23 18.99
CA VAL A 96 -14.58 -18.13 19.10
C VAL A 96 -13.44 -18.29 18.08
N PHE A 97 -12.83 -19.47 17.95
CA PHE A 97 -11.72 -19.65 17.02
C PHE A 97 -12.15 -19.60 15.57
N VAL A 98 -13.26 -20.24 15.21
CA VAL A 98 -13.75 -20.19 13.82
C VAL A 98 -14.22 -18.77 13.47
N THR A 99 -14.92 -18.06 14.36
CA THR A 99 -15.23 -16.64 14.12
C THR A 99 -13.96 -15.82 13.95
N THR A 100 -12.93 -16.03 14.79
CA THR A 100 -11.61 -15.38 14.66
C THR A 100 -10.97 -15.67 13.30
N THR A 101 -11.08 -16.89 12.77
CA THR A 101 -10.59 -17.19 11.41
C THR A 101 -11.38 -16.49 10.32
N LEU A 102 -12.69 -16.30 10.49
CA LEU A 102 -13.52 -15.58 9.52
C LEU A 102 -13.23 -14.08 9.52
N ILE A 103 -12.99 -13.49 10.70
CA ILE A 103 -12.68 -12.05 10.84
C ILE A 103 -11.18 -11.74 10.79
N SER A 104 -10.33 -12.73 10.53
CA SER A 104 -8.87 -12.61 10.46
C SER A 104 -8.40 -11.55 9.44
N GLY A 105 -9.03 -11.50 8.27
CA GLY A 105 -8.80 -10.48 7.25
C GLY A 105 -9.07 -9.07 7.79
N PRO A 106 -10.31 -8.76 8.22
CA PRO A 106 -10.62 -7.48 8.88
C PRO A 106 -9.68 -7.14 10.04
N ILE A 107 -9.39 -8.09 10.94
CA ILE A 107 -8.44 -7.88 12.06
C ILE A 107 -7.07 -7.46 11.52
N SER A 108 -6.53 -8.15 10.50
CA SER A 108 -5.23 -7.82 9.90
C SER A 108 -5.21 -6.41 9.32
N ARG A 109 -6.32 -5.97 8.70
CA ARG A 109 -6.45 -4.63 8.15
C ARG A 109 -6.57 -3.55 9.22
N PHE A 110 -7.33 -3.77 10.30
CA PHE A 110 -7.49 -2.78 11.38
C PHE A 110 -6.30 -2.72 12.33
N SER A 111 -5.53 -3.80 12.42
CA SER A 111 -4.34 -3.88 13.27
C SER A 111 -3.07 -3.41 12.59
N THR A 112 -3.13 -3.07 11.31
CA THR A 112 -2.01 -2.53 10.54
C THR A 112 -2.37 -1.18 9.94
N ARG A 113 -1.40 -0.28 9.81
CA ARG A 113 -1.59 1.01 9.14
C ARG A 113 -0.28 1.49 8.53
N MET A 114 -0.35 2.33 7.51
CA MET A 114 0.80 3.16 7.13
C MET A 114 0.88 4.36 8.06
N HIS A 115 2.09 4.73 8.43
CA HIS A 115 2.35 5.95 9.16
C HIS A 115 3.57 6.64 8.55
N PRO A 116 3.48 7.93 8.20
CA PRO A 116 4.63 8.67 7.73
C PRO A 116 5.64 8.75 8.88
N GLN A 117 6.85 8.27 8.64
CA GLN A 117 7.94 8.34 9.59
C GLN A 117 9.11 9.07 8.94
N THR A 118 9.67 10.01 9.68
CA THR A 118 10.84 10.77 9.25
C THR A 118 12.09 9.96 9.56
N THR A 119 12.91 9.71 8.54
CA THR A 119 14.15 8.96 8.67
C THR A 119 15.24 9.66 7.87
N THR A 120 16.44 9.78 8.44
CA THR A 120 17.60 10.26 7.70
C THR A 120 18.21 9.11 6.90
N ARG A 121 18.29 9.27 5.58
CA ARG A 121 18.81 8.25 4.66
C ARG A 121 19.71 8.89 3.62
N ASN A 122 20.67 8.11 3.13
CA ASN A 122 21.45 8.51 1.96
C ASN A 122 20.58 8.41 0.71
N THR A 123 20.22 9.58 0.18
CA THR A 123 19.38 9.76 -1.00
C THR A 123 20.20 10.34 -2.13
N SER A 124 19.83 10.00 -3.36
CA SER A 124 20.45 10.57 -4.56
C SER A 124 20.04 12.04 -4.68
N ILE A 125 21.03 12.91 -4.80
CA ILE A 125 20.87 14.33 -5.07
C ILE A 125 21.58 14.70 -6.36
N PHE A 126 21.14 15.76 -7.01
CA PHE A 126 21.80 16.36 -8.17
C PHE A 126 22.41 17.69 -7.73
N PRO A 127 23.73 17.79 -7.58
CA PRO A 127 24.36 19.05 -7.19
C PRO A 127 24.23 20.09 -8.30
N THR A 128 24.12 21.36 -7.90
CA THR A 128 24.18 22.49 -8.84
C THR A 128 25.54 22.55 -9.52
N MET A 129 25.59 22.96 -10.79
CA MET A 129 26.83 23.13 -11.54
C MET A 129 26.71 24.31 -12.51
N LYS A 130 27.78 25.11 -12.61
CA LYS A 130 27.90 26.21 -13.59
C LYS A 130 28.24 25.67 -14.98
N THR A 131 27.33 24.89 -15.56
CA THR A 131 27.52 24.26 -16.89
C THR A 131 26.52 24.77 -17.92
N PHE A 132 25.33 25.18 -17.48
CA PHE A 132 24.25 25.57 -18.36
C PHE A 132 23.62 26.90 -17.94
N ASP A 133 23.45 27.78 -18.92
CA ASP A 133 22.94 29.13 -18.70
C ASP A 133 21.44 29.25 -18.93
N ILE A 134 20.83 28.24 -19.57
CA ILE A 134 19.42 28.24 -19.98
C ILE A 134 18.76 26.87 -19.79
N ILE A 135 17.49 26.88 -19.39
CA ILE A 135 16.54 25.78 -19.56
C ILE A 135 15.21 26.38 -20.06
N ALA A 136 14.61 25.77 -21.07
CA ALA A 136 13.35 26.21 -21.67
C ALA A 136 12.41 25.02 -21.89
N TYR A 137 11.12 25.31 -21.96
CA TYR A 137 10.03 24.36 -22.23
C TYR A 137 9.99 23.15 -21.29
N ALA A 138 10.36 23.36 -20.03
CA ALA A 138 10.48 22.30 -19.01
C ALA A 138 9.33 22.33 -17.99
N ASN A 139 8.12 22.69 -18.42
CA ASN A 139 6.97 22.94 -17.54
C ASN A 139 6.63 21.78 -16.59
N ASP A 140 6.65 20.53 -17.08
CA ASP A 140 6.40 19.35 -16.25
C ASP A 140 7.48 19.16 -15.18
N TYR A 141 8.73 19.46 -15.54
CA TYR A 141 9.87 19.35 -14.65
C TYR A 141 9.83 20.44 -13.57
N TRP A 142 9.58 21.70 -13.96
CA TRP A 142 9.37 22.80 -13.02
C TRP A 142 8.21 22.51 -12.07
N THR A 143 7.08 22.01 -12.58
CA THR A 143 5.92 21.65 -11.74
C THR A 143 6.26 20.60 -10.70
N ASN A 144 7.04 19.58 -11.06
CA ASN A 144 7.46 18.54 -10.12
C ASN A 144 8.43 19.06 -9.06
N ILE A 145 9.36 19.94 -9.44
CA ILE A 145 10.27 20.60 -8.49
C ILE A 145 9.47 21.51 -7.55
N THR A 146 8.58 22.36 -8.08
CA THR A 146 7.71 23.24 -7.27
C THR A 146 6.97 22.44 -6.21
N ARG A 147 6.29 21.37 -6.61
CA ARG A 147 5.58 20.48 -5.68
C ARG A 147 6.52 19.87 -4.64
N SER A 148 7.70 19.42 -5.05
CA SER A 148 8.69 18.84 -4.14
C SER A 148 9.17 19.86 -3.10
N LEU A 149 9.44 21.11 -3.50
CA LEU A 149 9.85 22.19 -2.59
C LEU A 149 8.74 22.61 -1.63
N GLU A 150 7.49 22.64 -2.10
CA GLU A 150 6.32 22.96 -1.28
C GLU A 150 6.05 21.89 -0.23
N THR A 151 6.04 20.61 -0.63
CA THR A 151 5.88 19.49 0.30
C THR A 151 7.02 19.42 1.33
N ALA A 152 8.24 19.78 0.92
CA ALA A 152 9.39 19.81 1.81
C ALA A 152 9.46 21.03 2.73
N GLU A 153 8.54 22.00 2.57
CA GLU A 153 8.55 23.31 3.23
C GLU A 153 9.90 24.05 3.04
N PHE A 154 10.52 23.91 1.86
CA PHE A 154 11.80 24.57 1.58
C PHE A 154 11.63 26.10 1.62
N PRO A 155 12.48 26.83 2.35
CA PRO A 155 12.27 28.24 2.59
C PRO A 155 12.50 29.07 1.32
N ARG A 156 11.85 30.22 1.24
CA ARG A 156 11.93 31.14 0.10
C ARG A 156 13.11 32.12 0.16
N ASP A 157 13.86 32.13 1.27
CA ASP A 157 14.96 33.07 1.56
C ASP A 157 16.34 32.54 1.15
N ARG A 158 16.42 31.44 0.39
CA ARG A 158 17.68 30.75 0.04
C ARG A 158 17.61 30.09 -1.32
N LEU A 159 18.75 29.91 -1.99
CA LEU A 159 18.84 29.06 -3.18
C LEU A 159 19.26 27.63 -2.80
N LEU A 160 18.95 26.66 -3.67
CA LEU A 160 19.25 25.25 -3.45
C LEU A 160 20.62 24.89 -3.99
N ASP A 161 21.53 24.38 -3.17
CA ASP A 161 22.84 23.87 -3.62
C ASP A 161 22.75 22.57 -4.42
N PHE A 162 21.66 21.83 -4.24
CA PHE A 162 21.40 20.58 -4.90
C PHE A 162 19.90 20.30 -4.94
N LEU A 163 19.48 19.49 -5.90
CA LEU A 163 18.11 19.03 -6.05
C LEU A 163 18.01 17.57 -5.59
N PRO A 164 17.28 17.26 -4.50
CA PRO A 164 16.94 15.88 -4.18
C PRO A 164 16.07 15.26 -5.27
N ASP A 165 16.09 13.93 -5.39
CA ASP A 165 15.18 13.23 -6.31
C ASP A 165 13.71 13.63 -6.04
N THR A 166 13.06 14.21 -7.05
CA THR A 166 11.67 14.69 -6.96
C THR A 166 10.66 13.58 -6.74
N ASN A 167 11.05 12.31 -6.90
CA ASN A 167 10.21 11.15 -6.59
C ASN A 167 10.25 10.74 -5.11
N THR A 168 11.17 11.31 -4.33
CA THR A 168 11.29 11.04 -2.89
C THR A 168 10.69 12.19 -2.10
N GLU A 169 9.82 11.90 -1.14
CA GLU A 169 9.32 12.90 -0.21
C GLU A 169 10.41 13.23 0.81
N TRP A 170 11.01 14.41 0.71
CA TRP A 170 12.02 14.91 1.63
C TRP A 170 11.47 16.10 2.41
N MET A 171 12.08 16.40 3.56
CA MET A 171 11.77 17.61 4.32
C MET A 171 12.99 18.48 4.46
N PHE A 172 12.79 19.79 4.48
CA PHE A 172 13.85 20.72 4.73
C PHE A 172 14.28 20.70 6.21
N VAL A 173 15.52 20.28 6.46
CA VAL A 173 16.15 20.34 7.78
C VAL A 173 17.38 21.25 7.68
N PRO A 174 17.38 22.46 8.27
CA PRO A 174 18.44 23.45 8.05
C PRO A 174 19.88 22.97 8.24
N SER A 175 20.12 21.98 9.11
CA SER A 175 21.46 21.43 9.37
C SER A 175 22.00 20.50 8.27
N GLU A 176 21.14 19.96 7.42
CA GLU A 176 21.52 19.06 6.31
C GLU A 176 21.93 19.84 5.05
N TRP A 177 21.52 21.11 4.98
CA TRP A 177 21.69 22.01 3.86
C TRP A 177 22.81 23.00 4.11
N THR A 178 23.56 23.33 3.06
CA THR A 178 24.55 24.40 3.11
C THR A 178 23.84 25.69 2.71
N LYS A 179 24.20 26.82 3.33
CA LYS A 179 23.60 28.12 3.03
C LYS A 179 24.59 28.91 2.18
N THR A 180 24.75 28.54 0.92
CA THR A 180 25.66 29.26 0.02
C THR A 180 25.09 30.62 -0.36
N TRP A 181 23.80 30.68 -0.69
CA TRP A 181 23.08 31.89 -1.06
C TRP A 181 21.90 32.14 -0.13
N SER A 182 21.83 33.36 0.41
CA SER A 182 20.61 33.92 0.99
C SER A 182 19.96 34.88 0.01
N MET A 183 18.66 35.04 0.18
CA MET A 183 17.84 35.96 -0.58
C MET A 183 16.92 36.70 0.39
N GLN A 184 16.93 38.02 0.33
CA GLN A 184 16.03 38.89 1.10
C GLN A 184 15.14 39.61 0.10
N CYS A 185 13.85 39.27 0.08
CA CYS A 185 12.89 39.79 -0.89
C CYS A 185 11.92 40.79 -0.25
N ASN A 186 11.66 41.88 -0.97
CA ASN A 186 10.58 42.81 -0.72
C ASN A 186 9.56 42.69 -1.86
N SER A 187 8.35 42.29 -1.50
CA SER A 187 7.27 42.06 -2.45
C SER A 187 6.29 43.23 -2.44
N VAL A 188 5.87 43.65 -3.63
CA VAL A 188 4.76 44.56 -3.84
C VAL A 188 3.57 43.73 -4.32
N GLU A 189 2.54 43.69 -3.49
CA GLU A 189 1.26 43.05 -3.81
C GLU A 189 0.59 43.74 -4.99
N ARG A 190 -0.46 43.10 -5.51
CA ARG A 190 -1.13 43.57 -6.73
C ARG A 190 -1.58 45.01 -6.61
N THR A 191 -1.00 45.82 -7.48
CA THR A 191 -1.23 47.26 -7.52
C THR A 191 -1.81 47.65 -8.88
N PRO A 192 -2.96 48.35 -8.93
CA PRO A 192 -3.49 48.86 -10.18
C PRO A 192 -2.57 49.95 -10.75
N ILE A 193 -2.47 50.02 -12.07
CA ILE A 193 -1.68 51.03 -12.77
C ILE A 193 -2.44 51.53 -13.99
N GLU A 194 -2.44 52.85 -14.19
CA GLU A 194 -3.00 53.47 -15.38
C GLU A 194 -1.93 53.46 -16.49
N ILE A 195 -2.15 52.63 -17.50
CA ILE A 195 -1.22 52.50 -18.63
C ILE A 195 -1.90 53.00 -19.90
N ALA A 196 -1.18 53.78 -20.70
CA ALA A 196 -1.65 54.22 -22.00
C ALA A 196 -0.64 53.89 -23.08
N GLY A 197 -1.10 53.21 -24.12
CA GLY A 197 -0.34 52.95 -25.32
C GLY A 197 -0.01 54.27 -26.02
N THR A 198 1.24 54.45 -26.44
CA THR A 198 1.68 55.63 -27.21
C THR A 198 1.53 55.42 -28.72
N GLY A 199 1.47 54.16 -29.17
CA GLY A 199 1.54 53.80 -30.59
C GLY A 199 2.85 54.22 -31.28
N ASN A 200 3.88 54.55 -30.48
CA ASN A 200 5.20 54.95 -30.93
C ASN A 200 6.23 53.86 -30.56
N CYS A 201 6.88 53.29 -31.57
CA CYS A 201 7.94 52.30 -31.41
C CYS A 201 9.09 52.62 -32.40
N SER A 202 9.47 53.91 -32.45
CA SER A 202 10.39 54.45 -33.47
C SER A 202 11.85 54.14 -33.20
N ASP A 203 12.22 53.77 -31.98
CA ASP A 203 13.60 53.53 -31.61
C ASP A 203 13.87 52.02 -31.48
N PRO A 204 14.73 51.44 -32.35
CA PRO A 204 15.03 50.00 -32.33
C PRO A 204 15.94 49.59 -31.17
N SER A 205 16.50 50.53 -30.40
CA SER A 205 17.48 50.25 -29.34
C SER A 205 16.87 49.82 -28.00
N PHE A 206 15.57 50.10 -27.78
CA PHE A 206 14.85 49.65 -26.59
C PHE A 206 13.80 48.60 -26.94
N SER A 207 13.42 47.78 -25.95
CA SER A 207 12.27 46.89 -26.10
C SER A 207 11.05 47.72 -26.51
N THR A 208 10.45 47.34 -27.64
CA THR A 208 9.30 48.01 -28.26
C THR A 208 8.14 48.17 -27.28
N THR A 209 8.07 47.31 -26.25
CA THR A 209 7.06 47.37 -25.20
C THR A 209 7.20 48.58 -24.27
N TYR A 210 8.42 48.98 -23.86
CA TYR A 210 8.61 50.15 -22.99
C TYR A 210 8.33 51.47 -23.71
N GLN A 211 8.57 51.52 -25.03
CA GLN A 211 8.20 52.68 -25.83
C GLN A 211 6.69 52.76 -26.04
N ALA A 212 6.06 51.61 -26.26
CA ALA A 212 4.61 51.50 -26.36
C ALA A 212 3.93 51.90 -25.04
N PHE A 213 4.53 51.54 -23.89
CA PHE A 213 3.97 51.77 -22.55
C PHE A 213 5.01 52.37 -21.60
N PRO A 214 5.25 53.70 -21.64
CA PRO A 214 6.23 54.35 -20.79
C PRO A 214 5.99 54.18 -19.28
N GLN A 215 4.74 53.96 -18.87
CA GLN A 215 4.40 53.74 -17.46
C GLN A 215 5.01 52.44 -16.89
N LEU A 216 5.48 51.53 -17.73
CA LEU A 216 6.21 50.34 -17.27
C LEU A 216 7.53 50.68 -16.59
N TRP A 217 8.11 51.86 -16.85
CA TRP A 217 9.28 52.37 -16.13
C TRP A 217 9.02 52.57 -14.63
N ASP A 218 7.77 52.83 -14.23
CA ASP A 218 7.36 52.96 -12.84
C ASP A 218 7.25 51.59 -12.14
N VAL A 219 7.00 50.53 -12.92
CA VAL A 219 6.93 49.15 -12.43
C VAL A 219 8.34 48.63 -12.16
N ILE A 220 9.20 48.66 -13.18
CA ILE A 220 10.60 48.23 -13.05
C ILE A 220 11.49 49.17 -13.87
N ASN A 221 12.37 49.87 -13.18
CA ASN A 221 13.31 50.77 -13.84
C ASN A 221 14.51 49.97 -14.35
N ILE A 222 14.44 49.45 -15.58
CA ILE A 222 15.53 48.62 -16.14
C ILE A 222 16.87 49.34 -16.27
N THR A 223 16.93 50.67 -16.22
CA THR A 223 18.20 51.43 -16.29
C THR A 223 18.99 51.38 -14.99
N SER A 224 18.39 50.98 -13.87
CA SER A 224 19.12 50.78 -12.61
C SER A 224 19.77 49.40 -12.52
N TYR A 225 19.70 48.60 -13.59
CA TYR A 225 20.18 47.22 -13.62
C TYR A 225 21.18 47.01 -14.76
N ASP A 226 22.13 46.10 -14.56
CA ASP A 226 23.17 45.80 -15.55
C ASP A 226 22.61 44.99 -16.72
N THR A 227 21.65 44.12 -16.41
CA THR A 227 21.07 43.16 -17.35
C THR A 227 19.57 43.04 -17.12
N TYR A 228 18.81 42.91 -18.20
CA TYR A 228 17.35 42.77 -18.13
C TYR A 228 16.80 41.85 -19.22
N GLY A 229 15.65 41.29 -18.92
CA GLY A 229 14.90 40.33 -19.72
C GLY A 229 13.43 40.68 -19.71
N ILE A 230 12.79 40.62 -20.87
CA ILE A 230 11.36 40.94 -21.00
C ILE A 230 10.74 39.89 -21.92
N GLU A 231 9.63 39.31 -21.49
CA GLU A 231 8.82 38.40 -22.30
C GLU A 231 7.34 38.73 -22.10
N TRP A 232 6.51 38.37 -23.07
CA TRP A 232 5.06 38.51 -22.93
C TRP A 232 4.31 37.30 -23.48
N SER A 233 3.10 37.09 -22.99
CA SER A 233 2.11 36.19 -23.56
C SER A 233 0.76 36.88 -23.57
N GLY A 234 0.06 36.80 -24.69
CA GLY A 234 -1.31 37.31 -24.82
C GLY A 234 -2.26 36.20 -25.21
N PHE A 235 -3.54 36.35 -24.87
CA PHE A 235 -4.59 35.59 -25.53
C PHE A 235 -5.19 36.46 -26.65
N TRP A 236 -4.95 36.07 -27.90
CA TRP A 236 -5.54 36.69 -29.07
C TRP A 236 -6.59 35.77 -29.68
N LEU A 237 -7.82 36.27 -29.82
CA LEU A 237 -8.72 35.75 -30.83
C LEU A 237 -8.32 36.40 -32.14
N SER A 238 -7.88 35.60 -33.13
CA SER A 238 -7.45 36.10 -34.43
C SER A 238 -8.49 37.09 -34.99
N ASN A 239 -8.03 38.29 -35.38
CA ASN A 239 -8.85 39.41 -35.90
C ASN A 239 -9.78 40.12 -34.91
N VAL A 240 -9.65 39.90 -33.60
CA VAL A 240 -10.39 40.65 -32.58
C VAL A 240 -9.48 41.73 -31.98
N ASN A 241 -9.91 42.98 -32.15
CA ASN A 241 -9.35 44.15 -31.49
C ASN A 241 -10.46 44.70 -30.60
N PRO A 242 -10.29 44.78 -29.26
CA PRO A 242 -9.06 44.63 -28.45
C PRO A 242 -8.59 43.19 -28.16
N VAL A 243 -7.30 43.05 -27.79
CA VAL A 243 -6.72 41.89 -27.10
C VAL A 243 -7.33 41.82 -25.71
N GLN A 244 -8.02 40.73 -25.41
CA GLN A 244 -8.78 40.58 -24.19
C GLN A 244 -7.89 40.65 -22.94
N ASP A 245 -6.82 39.83 -22.90
CA ASP A 245 -5.88 39.81 -21.79
C ASP A 245 -4.45 39.57 -22.28
N MET A 246 -3.49 40.28 -21.68
CA MET A 246 -2.06 40.09 -21.90
C MET A 246 -1.32 40.05 -20.55
N LEU A 247 -0.35 39.16 -20.48
CA LEU A 247 0.57 39.03 -19.36
C LEU A 247 1.97 39.36 -19.84
N TRP A 248 2.67 40.20 -19.10
CA TRP A 248 4.01 40.66 -19.40
C TRP A 248 4.90 40.37 -18.21
N PHE A 249 6.04 39.73 -18.46
CA PHE A 249 7.03 39.39 -17.44
C PHE A 249 8.30 40.19 -17.70
N ALA A 250 8.87 40.73 -16.62
CA ALA A 250 10.19 41.32 -16.64
C ALA A 250 11.05 40.74 -15.54
N TYR A 251 12.32 40.57 -15.88
CA TYR A 251 13.41 40.24 -14.98
C TYR A 251 14.51 41.27 -15.18
N ALA A 252 15.10 41.76 -14.10
CA ALA A 252 16.30 42.57 -14.16
C ALA A 252 17.25 42.16 -13.04
N SER A 253 18.56 42.26 -13.27
CA SER A 253 19.54 42.09 -12.21
C SER A 253 20.73 43.03 -12.33
N SER A 254 21.40 43.24 -11.21
CA SER A 254 22.63 44.01 -11.10
C SER A 254 23.56 43.37 -10.10
N ILE A 255 24.85 43.34 -10.43
CA ILE A 255 25.88 42.81 -9.55
C ILE A 255 26.28 43.90 -8.56
N THR A 256 26.17 43.62 -7.27
CA THR A 256 26.48 44.60 -6.20
C THR A 256 27.85 44.37 -5.57
N ASP A 257 28.36 43.14 -5.63
CA ASP A 257 29.65 42.76 -5.04
C ASP A 257 30.27 41.62 -5.85
N ILE A 258 31.45 41.87 -6.41
CA ILE A 258 32.22 40.95 -7.23
C ILE A 258 33.69 41.03 -6.86
N ASP A 259 34.35 39.88 -6.73
CA ASP A 259 35.80 39.84 -6.63
C ASP A 259 36.43 39.84 -8.03
N ASN A 260 37.01 40.98 -8.38
CA ASN A 260 37.66 41.22 -9.68
C ASN A 260 38.85 40.28 -9.95
N THR A 261 39.40 39.59 -8.94
CA THR A 261 40.52 38.66 -9.14
C THR A 261 40.07 37.26 -9.51
N THR A 262 38.97 36.80 -8.94
CA THR A 262 38.41 35.46 -9.15
C THR A 262 37.20 35.45 -10.08
N ASP A 263 36.66 36.63 -10.40
CA ASP A 263 35.40 36.82 -11.14
C ASP A 263 34.19 36.16 -10.43
N ILE A 264 34.25 36.10 -9.09
CA ILE A 264 33.21 35.51 -8.27
C ILE A 264 32.25 36.59 -7.78
N VAL A 265 30.96 36.43 -8.12
CA VAL A 265 29.88 37.27 -7.60
C VAL A 265 29.51 36.86 -6.17
N TYR A 266 29.54 37.82 -5.25
CA TYR A 266 29.14 37.68 -3.86
C TYR A 266 27.81 38.34 -3.53
N GLY A 267 27.39 39.32 -4.33
CA GLY A 267 26.16 40.06 -4.11
C GLY A 267 25.51 40.45 -5.43
N MET A 268 24.18 40.32 -5.49
CA MET A 268 23.41 40.79 -6.63
C MET A 268 22.01 41.22 -6.20
N ASN A 269 21.46 42.22 -6.88
CA ASN A 269 20.07 42.62 -6.76
C ASN A 269 19.29 42.10 -7.95
N ILE A 270 18.15 41.48 -7.72
CA ILE A 270 17.21 41.07 -8.77
C ILE A 270 15.87 41.75 -8.56
N SER A 271 15.16 42.00 -9.66
CA SER A 271 13.76 42.41 -9.65
C SER A 271 12.99 41.58 -10.65
N MET A 272 11.88 41.01 -10.21
CA MET A 272 10.93 40.26 -11.02
C MET A 272 9.59 40.98 -10.98
N ALA A 273 9.01 41.24 -12.14
CA ALA A 273 7.70 41.85 -12.22
C ALA A 273 6.81 41.10 -13.21
N THR A 274 5.50 41.10 -12.93
CA THR A 274 4.50 40.76 -13.93
C THR A 274 3.43 41.82 -13.99
N VAL A 275 3.01 42.15 -15.20
CA VAL A 275 1.96 43.13 -15.49
C VAL A 275 0.87 42.42 -16.27
N HIS A 276 -0.33 42.41 -15.71
CA HIS A 276 -1.53 41.95 -16.38
C HIS A 276 -2.25 43.17 -16.96
N PHE A 277 -2.55 43.08 -18.25
CA PHE A 277 -3.33 44.05 -18.98
C PHE A 277 -4.64 43.42 -19.41
N HIS A 278 -5.72 44.18 -19.28
CA HIS A 278 -7.04 43.84 -19.76
C HIS A 278 -7.46 44.82 -20.85
N ASN A 279 -7.96 44.27 -21.96
CA ASN A 279 -8.51 45.01 -23.10
C ASN A 279 -7.51 45.95 -23.80
N ILE A 280 -6.36 45.43 -24.25
CA ILE A 280 -5.37 46.23 -24.98
C ILE A 280 -5.76 46.36 -26.45
N TYR A 281 -5.76 47.58 -26.97
CA TYR A 281 -5.99 47.83 -28.38
C TYR A 281 -4.73 47.65 -29.23
N GLN A 282 -4.85 46.93 -30.34
CA GLN A 282 -3.79 46.76 -31.32
C GLN A 282 -3.91 47.76 -32.47
N ASN A 283 -2.77 48.12 -33.05
CA ASN A 283 -2.71 48.91 -34.27
C ASN A 283 -2.59 48.00 -35.51
N LEU A 284 -3.73 47.61 -36.07
CA LEU A 284 -3.78 46.72 -37.24
C LEU A 284 -3.36 47.40 -38.56
N THR A 285 -3.16 48.73 -38.55
CA THR A 285 -2.87 49.51 -39.78
C THR A 285 -1.39 49.71 -40.05
N LYS A 286 -0.51 49.51 -39.06
CA LYS A 286 0.93 49.64 -39.23
C LYS A 286 1.57 48.26 -39.41
N PRO A 287 2.27 47.98 -40.53
CA PRO A 287 2.99 46.71 -40.73
C PRO A 287 4.29 46.60 -39.91
N ASN A 288 4.61 47.59 -39.08
CA ASN A 288 5.87 47.66 -38.32
C ASN A 288 5.71 47.01 -36.93
N ASN A 289 6.83 46.76 -36.24
CA ASN A 289 6.93 46.18 -34.88
C ASN A 289 6.13 46.88 -33.76
N CYS A 290 5.32 47.91 -34.08
CA CYS A 290 4.48 48.64 -33.13
C CYS A 290 3.05 48.12 -33.16
N ILE A 291 2.85 46.98 -32.50
CA ILE A 291 1.56 46.27 -32.49
C ILE A 291 0.48 46.94 -31.62
N TYR A 292 0.85 47.89 -30.76
CA TYR A 292 -0.07 48.53 -29.81
C TYR A 292 -0.63 49.87 -30.32
N ALA A 293 -1.90 50.14 -30.05
CA ALA A 293 -2.57 51.39 -30.43
C ALA A 293 -2.24 52.53 -29.46
N ALA A 294 -2.35 53.78 -29.94
CA ALA A 294 -2.20 54.98 -29.13
C ALA A 294 -3.46 55.27 -28.28
N ARG A 295 -3.72 54.43 -27.27
CA ARG A 295 -4.95 54.48 -26.47
C ARG A 295 -4.72 53.99 -25.03
N PRO A 296 -5.46 54.49 -24.02
CA PRO A 296 -5.49 53.90 -22.69
C PRO A 296 -5.84 52.41 -22.71
N VAL A 297 -5.19 51.64 -21.84
CA VAL A 297 -5.58 50.26 -21.52
C VAL A 297 -6.72 50.33 -20.51
N ASP A 298 -7.76 49.52 -20.68
CA ASP A 298 -8.98 49.63 -19.86
C ASP A 298 -8.72 49.29 -18.38
N ALA A 299 -7.92 48.25 -18.12
CA ALA A 299 -7.42 47.96 -16.78
C ALA A 299 -6.04 47.32 -16.85
N ALA A 300 -5.14 47.71 -15.96
CA ALA A 300 -3.87 47.05 -15.78
C ALA A 300 -3.52 46.96 -14.30
N SER A 301 -2.82 45.89 -13.93
CA SER A 301 -2.29 45.71 -12.58
C SER A 301 -0.96 44.99 -12.64
N TRP A 302 -0.10 45.26 -11.67
CA TRP A 302 1.23 44.68 -11.60
C TRP A 302 1.53 44.16 -10.21
N ILE A 303 2.45 43.20 -10.17
CA ILE A 303 3.15 42.77 -8.96
C ILE A 303 4.65 42.83 -9.23
N ARG A 304 5.43 43.01 -8.17
CA ARG A 304 6.89 43.01 -8.24
C ARG A 304 7.49 42.39 -7.01
N THR A 305 8.61 41.71 -7.19
CA THR A 305 9.45 41.25 -6.11
C THR A 305 10.88 41.69 -6.37
N ASP A 306 11.40 42.50 -5.45
CA ASP A 306 12.79 42.95 -5.43
C ASP A 306 13.56 42.09 -4.42
N CYS A 307 14.60 41.37 -4.84
CA CYS A 307 15.39 40.56 -3.93
C CYS A 307 16.88 40.93 -3.96
N GLN A 308 17.47 41.00 -2.77
CA GLN A 308 18.92 41.08 -2.57
C GLN A 308 19.46 39.68 -2.29
N LEU A 309 20.36 39.21 -3.13
CA LEU A 309 21.03 37.92 -3.00
C LEU A 309 22.43 38.15 -2.45
N GLU A 310 22.79 37.35 -1.45
CA GLU A 310 24.09 37.39 -0.79
C GLU A 310 24.67 35.99 -0.70
N ARG A 311 25.89 35.85 -1.21
CA ARG A 311 26.66 34.62 -1.18
C ARG A 311 27.58 34.60 0.04
N GLN A 312 27.70 33.44 0.67
CA GLN A 312 28.74 33.19 1.67
C GLN A 312 30.13 33.25 1.01
N ARG A 313 31.08 33.95 1.63
CA ARG A 313 32.45 34.09 1.07
C ARG A 313 33.26 32.80 1.16
N ASP A 314 33.16 32.10 2.28
CA ASP A 314 33.90 30.86 2.54
C ASP A 314 33.12 29.63 2.07
N VAL A 315 33.09 29.38 0.75
CA VAL A 315 32.51 28.13 0.20
C VAL A 315 33.62 27.15 -0.12
N LYS A 316 33.54 25.94 0.44
CA LYS A 316 34.59 24.92 0.28
C LYS A 316 34.69 24.34 -1.13
N ASP A 317 33.58 24.31 -1.85
CA ASP A 317 33.50 23.69 -3.17
C ASP A 317 32.76 24.63 -4.12
N GLU A 318 33.52 25.43 -4.85
CA GLU A 318 32.98 26.42 -5.78
C GLU A 318 32.39 25.80 -7.05
N GLY A 319 32.67 24.52 -7.32
CA GLY A 319 32.11 23.82 -8.48
C GLY A 319 30.65 23.43 -8.30
N PHE A 320 30.17 23.31 -7.06
CA PHE A 320 28.83 22.86 -6.72
C PHE A 320 28.02 23.89 -5.93
N VAL A 321 27.89 25.09 -6.52
CA VAL A 321 27.09 26.18 -5.98
C VAL A 321 26.07 26.67 -7.02
N PRO A 322 24.92 27.20 -6.56
CA PRO A 322 23.98 27.89 -7.45
C PRO A 322 24.65 29.07 -8.12
N TYR A 323 24.34 29.29 -9.39
CA TYR A 323 24.94 30.35 -10.19
C TYR A 323 23.89 31.32 -10.74
N PRO A 324 23.39 32.25 -9.91
CA PRO A 324 22.30 33.16 -10.29
C PRO A 324 22.73 34.24 -11.29
N ASP A 325 24.02 34.52 -11.42
CA ASP A 325 24.64 35.49 -12.32
C ASP A 325 24.91 34.94 -13.75
N SER A 326 24.02 34.08 -14.25
CA SER A 326 24.06 33.59 -15.63
C SER A 326 24.11 34.76 -16.64
N THR A 327 24.80 34.56 -17.76
CA THR A 327 24.94 35.56 -18.83
C THR A 327 23.66 35.77 -19.64
N GLU A 328 22.74 34.79 -19.63
CA GLU A 328 21.49 34.85 -20.41
C GLU A 328 20.25 35.09 -19.54
N GLN A 329 20.27 36.19 -18.80
CA GLN A 329 19.21 36.52 -17.84
C GLN A 329 17.85 36.80 -18.49
N SER A 330 17.83 37.11 -19.80
CA SER A 330 16.60 37.24 -20.58
C SER A 330 15.73 35.99 -20.55
N ASN A 331 16.33 34.82 -20.34
CA ASN A 331 15.63 33.55 -20.34
C ASN A 331 14.76 33.34 -19.11
N ILE A 332 14.99 34.05 -18.01
CA ILE A 332 14.16 33.93 -16.80
C ILE A 332 12.76 34.49 -17.06
N ALA A 333 12.66 35.64 -17.72
CA ALA A 333 11.38 36.20 -18.15
C ALA A 333 10.67 35.25 -19.13
N SER A 334 11.41 34.63 -20.05
CA SER A 334 10.86 33.63 -20.97
C SER A 334 10.34 32.37 -20.27
N ALA A 335 11.08 31.87 -19.28
CA ALA A 335 10.68 30.71 -18.49
C ALA A 335 9.47 31.00 -17.60
N LEU A 336 9.41 32.18 -16.97
CA LEU A 336 8.23 32.66 -16.25
C LEU A 336 7.01 32.66 -17.17
N ASN A 337 7.16 33.24 -18.36
CA ASN A 337 6.11 33.25 -19.37
C ASN A 337 5.64 31.83 -19.71
N GLN A 338 6.56 30.93 -20.06
CA GLN A 338 6.24 29.54 -20.42
C GLN A 338 5.53 28.77 -19.30
N ASN A 339 5.92 29.00 -18.05
CA ASN A 339 5.34 28.34 -16.88
C ASN A 339 3.87 28.77 -16.64
N PHE A 340 3.57 30.06 -16.77
CA PHE A 340 2.24 30.60 -16.50
C PHE A 340 1.32 30.68 -17.72
N GLN A 341 1.88 30.67 -18.94
CA GLN A 341 1.16 30.90 -20.19
C GLN A 341 -0.02 29.93 -20.40
N ALA A 342 0.17 28.63 -20.21
CA ALA A 342 -0.87 27.65 -20.49
C ALA A 342 -2.13 27.87 -19.63
N ARG A 343 -1.94 28.11 -18.33
CA ARG A 343 -3.04 28.44 -17.40
C ARG A 343 -3.70 29.76 -17.79
N PHE A 344 -2.89 30.79 -18.02
CA PHE A 344 -3.36 32.12 -18.40
C PHE A 344 -4.20 32.10 -19.67
N MET A 345 -3.73 31.45 -20.74
CA MET A 345 -4.45 31.35 -22.01
C MET A 345 -5.78 30.60 -21.87
N MET A 346 -5.82 29.55 -21.05
CA MET A 346 -7.06 28.82 -20.76
C MET A 346 -8.07 29.71 -20.02
N GLU A 347 -7.64 30.46 -19.02
CA GLU A 347 -8.51 31.34 -18.23
C GLU A 347 -9.03 32.51 -19.07
N ALA A 348 -8.15 33.19 -19.80
CA ALA A 348 -8.50 34.27 -20.70
C ALA A 348 -9.47 33.79 -21.80
N GLY A 349 -9.15 32.66 -22.46
CA GLY A 349 -9.94 32.13 -23.56
C GLY A 349 -11.31 31.56 -23.16
N THR A 350 -11.49 31.19 -21.90
CA THR A 350 -12.79 30.76 -21.35
C THR A 350 -13.57 31.89 -20.66
N ASN A 351 -13.06 33.13 -20.73
CA ASN A 351 -13.59 34.30 -20.05
C ASN A 351 -13.81 34.07 -18.54
N ARG A 352 -12.91 33.30 -17.94
CA ARG A 352 -12.86 33.08 -16.49
C ARG A 352 -12.02 34.18 -15.85
N THR A 353 -12.20 34.37 -14.54
CA THR A 353 -11.32 35.25 -13.76
C THR A 353 -9.88 34.73 -13.85
N ILE A 354 -8.96 35.58 -14.31
CA ILE A 354 -7.54 35.25 -14.37
C ILE A 354 -7.01 34.99 -12.95
N THR A 355 -6.39 33.85 -12.74
CA THR A 355 -5.76 33.50 -11.46
C THR A 355 -4.58 34.43 -11.24
N GLU A 356 -4.67 35.20 -10.17
CA GLU A 356 -3.66 36.18 -9.78
C GLU A 356 -2.35 35.49 -9.42
N ILE A 357 -1.27 35.85 -10.11
CA ILE A 357 0.09 35.44 -9.74
C ILE A 357 0.45 36.19 -8.47
N GLN A 358 0.87 35.46 -7.43
CA GLN A 358 1.29 36.05 -6.17
C GLN A 358 2.79 36.38 -6.21
N PRO A 359 3.28 37.37 -5.44
CA PRO A 359 4.71 37.64 -5.35
C PRO A 359 5.54 36.43 -4.90
N ASP A 360 4.97 35.59 -4.03
CA ASP A 360 5.57 34.33 -3.58
C ASP A 360 5.74 33.30 -4.70
N ASP A 361 4.90 33.34 -5.72
CA ASP A 361 5.00 32.46 -6.89
C ASP A 361 6.21 32.86 -7.75
N LEU A 362 6.49 34.16 -7.88
CA LEU A 362 7.68 34.66 -8.59
C LEU A 362 8.97 34.20 -7.89
N ILE A 363 9.00 34.32 -6.56
CA ILE A 363 10.14 33.87 -5.75
C ILE A 363 10.33 32.36 -5.89
N ARG A 364 9.25 31.58 -5.71
CA ARG A 364 9.32 30.12 -5.80
C ARG A 364 9.74 29.68 -7.19
N PHE A 365 9.18 30.28 -8.24
CA PHE A 365 9.56 29.96 -9.60
C PHE A 365 11.02 30.31 -9.89
N TYR A 366 11.53 31.43 -9.38
CA TYR A 366 12.95 31.76 -9.51
C TYR A 366 13.85 30.69 -8.90
N GLN A 367 13.54 30.21 -7.68
CA GLN A 367 14.27 29.09 -7.06
C GLN A 367 14.21 27.83 -7.93
N VAL A 368 13.02 27.49 -8.44
CA VAL A 368 12.78 26.32 -9.31
C VAL A 368 13.56 26.44 -10.62
N TYR A 369 13.56 27.61 -11.25
CA TYR A 369 14.30 27.87 -12.47
C TYR A 369 15.79 27.73 -12.24
N MET A 370 16.33 28.39 -11.20
CA MET A 370 17.75 28.35 -10.85
C MET A 370 18.22 26.92 -10.58
N ILE A 371 17.49 26.17 -9.74
CA ILE A 371 17.88 24.78 -9.46
C ILE A 371 17.75 23.89 -10.70
N SER A 372 16.73 24.11 -11.53
CA SER A 372 16.51 23.29 -12.73
C SER A 372 17.60 23.49 -13.78
N LYS A 373 18.05 24.74 -14.02
CA LYS A 373 19.12 25.00 -14.99
C LYS A 373 20.47 24.47 -14.50
N ASP A 374 20.75 24.62 -13.21
CA ASP A 374 22.03 24.25 -12.60
C ASP A 374 22.16 22.73 -12.39
N THR A 375 21.06 21.98 -12.42
CA THR A 375 21.07 20.51 -12.25
C THR A 375 20.76 19.74 -13.54
N GLN A 376 20.82 20.41 -14.70
CA GLN A 376 20.63 19.76 -16.01
C GLN A 376 21.63 18.61 -16.23
N PHE A 377 22.86 18.75 -15.72
CA PHE A 377 23.79 17.63 -15.69
C PHE A 377 23.46 16.69 -14.54
N ARG A 378 22.79 15.58 -14.85
CA ARG A 378 22.37 14.60 -13.85
C ARG A 378 23.53 13.70 -13.42
N GLN A 379 24.40 14.24 -12.57
CA GLN A 379 25.41 13.47 -11.83
C GLN A 379 24.90 13.19 -10.40
N PRO A 380 24.29 12.03 -10.16
CA PRO A 380 23.76 11.71 -8.83
C PRO A 380 24.89 11.55 -7.82
N VAL A 381 24.79 12.27 -6.71
CA VAL A 381 25.66 12.13 -5.53
C VAL A 381 24.81 11.66 -4.36
N MET A 382 25.36 10.80 -3.50
CA MET A 382 24.63 10.34 -2.32
C MET A 382 24.84 11.32 -1.16
N ARG A 383 23.75 11.88 -0.61
CA ARG A 383 23.79 12.75 0.58
C ARG A 383 22.76 12.28 1.60
N SER A 384 23.10 12.39 2.88
CA SER A 384 22.15 12.10 3.96
C SER A 384 21.11 13.22 4.04
N LEU A 385 19.85 12.87 3.80
CA LEU A 385 18.71 13.77 3.89
C LEU A 385 17.61 13.13 4.73
N THR A 386 16.87 13.96 5.46
CA THR A 386 15.65 13.56 6.14
C THR A 386 14.54 13.41 5.12
N ILE A 387 14.06 12.17 4.99
CA ILE A 387 12.97 11.79 4.11
C ILE A 387 11.75 11.34 4.91
N VAL A 388 10.57 11.55 4.34
CA VAL A 388 9.31 11.05 4.86
C VAL A 388 9.01 9.77 4.11
N GLU A 389 8.99 8.66 4.84
CA GLU A 389 8.66 7.37 4.26
C GLU A 389 7.48 6.76 5.01
N ASP A 390 6.54 6.18 4.26
CA ASP A 390 5.45 5.43 4.86
C ASP A 390 5.96 4.09 5.40
N VAL A 391 5.95 3.98 6.73
CA VAL A 391 6.37 2.76 7.43
C VAL A 391 5.13 2.01 7.90
N PRO A 392 5.02 0.69 7.62
CA PRO A 392 3.92 -0.10 8.14
C PRO A 392 4.07 -0.25 9.66
N GLN A 393 2.99 0.04 10.38
CA GLN A 393 2.89 -0.13 11.81
C GLN A 393 1.94 -1.27 12.16
N LEU A 394 2.26 -2.02 13.22
CA LEU A 394 1.43 -3.07 13.79
C LEU A 394 0.96 -2.69 15.19
N SER A 395 -0.31 -2.96 15.50
CA SER A 395 -0.90 -2.72 16.82
C SER A 395 -0.31 -3.64 17.88
N VAL A 396 0.19 -3.07 18.98
CA VAL A 396 0.70 -3.85 20.14
C VAL A 396 -0.41 -4.69 20.76
N ALA A 397 -1.66 -4.20 20.78
CA ALA A 397 -2.78 -4.95 21.33
C ALA A 397 -2.99 -6.28 20.58
N LEU A 398 -2.92 -6.26 19.25
CA LEU A 398 -3.01 -7.50 18.48
C LEU A 398 -1.82 -8.43 18.78
N LEU A 399 -0.61 -7.90 18.87
CA LEU A 399 0.58 -8.69 19.19
C LEU A 399 0.42 -9.39 20.54
N THR A 400 -0.13 -8.72 21.55
CA THR A 400 -0.41 -9.34 22.86
C THR A 400 -1.48 -10.45 22.78
N ILE A 401 -2.55 -10.24 22.01
CA ILE A 401 -3.59 -11.27 21.81
C ILE A 401 -3.00 -12.48 21.08
N MET A 402 -2.21 -12.25 20.03
CA MET A 402 -1.56 -13.32 19.27
C MET A 402 -0.59 -14.11 20.13
N LEU A 403 0.22 -13.43 20.94
CA LEU A 403 1.13 -14.09 21.88
C LEU A 403 0.36 -14.97 22.88
N PHE A 404 -0.75 -14.46 23.42
CA PHE A 404 -1.62 -15.24 24.30
C PHE A 404 -2.17 -16.48 23.59
N LEU A 405 -2.68 -16.33 22.35
CA LEU A 405 -3.18 -17.46 21.56
C LEU A 405 -2.09 -18.50 21.29
N VAL A 406 -0.88 -18.08 20.93
CA VAL A 406 0.27 -18.99 20.73
C VAL A 406 0.59 -19.75 22.03
N ILE A 407 0.67 -19.07 23.17
CA ILE A 407 0.93 -19.70 24.47
C ILE A 407 -0.16 -20.74 24.79
N THR A 408 -1.43 -20.39 24.61
CA THR A 408 -2.53 -21.35 24.83
C THR A 408 -2.47 -22.54 23.87
N SER A 409 -2.08 -22.33 22.62
CA SER A 409 -1.88 -23.40 21.63
C SER A 409 -0.77 -24.36 22.05
N ILE A 410 0.37 -23.81 22.48
CA ILE A 410 1.52 -24.59 22.97
C ILE A 410 1.12 -25.38 24.22
N LEU A 411 0.40 -24.77 25.15
CA LEU A 411 -0.10 -25.46 26.34
C LEU A 411 -1.07 -26.60 25.97
N ALA A 412 -2.00 -26.37 25.05
CA ALA A 412 -2.91 -27.40 24.56
C ALA A 412 -2.17 -28.55 23.85
N ALA A 413 -1.18 -28.23 23.01
CA ALA A 413 -0.36 -29.22 22.33
C ALA A 413 0.52 -30.01 23.32
N SER A 414 1.12 -29.33 24.30
CA SER A 414 1.99 -29.95 25.32
C SER A 414 1.22 -30.88 26.26
N THR A 415 0.00 -30.49 26.68
CA THR A 415 -0.88 -31.32 27.49
C THR A 415 -1.34 -32.56 26.71
N TRP A 416 -1.68 -32.38 25.43
CA TRP A 416 -1.99 -33.49 24.53
C TRP A 416 -0.80 -34.44 24.34
N CYS A 417 0.39 -33.92 24.08
CA CYS A 417 1.61 -34.72 23.87
C CYS A 417 2.04 -35.46 25.15
N SER A 418 2.10 -34.77 26.29
CA SER A 418 2.43 -35.37 27.58
C SER A 418 1.48 -36.51 27.92
N PHE A 419 0.19 -36.31 27.65
CA PHE A 419 -0.81 -37.34 27.86
C PHE A 419 -0.60 -38.56 26.96
N PHE A 420 -0.33 -38.34 25.66
CA PHE A 420 -0.04 -39.40 24.70
C PHE A 420 1.17 -40.25 25.13
N LEU A 421 2.24 -39.59 25.61
CA LEU A 421 3.45 -40.27 26.09
C LEU A 421 3.20 -41.09 27.36
N ILE A 422 2.40 -40.60 28.30
CA ILE A 422 2.10 -41.32 29.55
C ILE A 422 1.17 -42.51 29.30
N HIS A 423 0.27 -42.45 28.32
CA HIS A 423 -0.78 -43.45 28.10
C HIS A 423 -0.59 -44.22 26.78
N HIS A 424 0.60 -44.76 26.56
CA HIS A 424 0.98 -45.45 25.32
C HIS A 424 0.11 -46.68 24.98
N ASP A 425 -0.55 -47.29 25.98
CA ASP A 425 -1.49 -48.43 25.83
C ASP A 425 -2.88 -48.03 25.29
N ALA A 426 -3.07 -46.75 24.98
CA ALA A 426 -4.35 -46.26 24.50
C ALA A 426 -4.54 -46.40 22.98
N SER A 427 -3.67 -47.17 22.31
CA SER A 427 -3.84 -47.65 20.93
C SER A 427 -5.12 -48.47 20.70
N ARG A 428 -5.76 -48.96 21.77
CA ARG A 428 -7.07 -49.64 21.72
C ARG A 428 -8.29 -48.72 21.77
N VAL A 429 -8.10 -47.40 21.84
CA VAL A 429 -9.21 -46.44 21.88
C VAL A 429 -9.47 -45.91 20.47
N PRO A 430 -10.73 -45.95 19.99
CA PRO A 430 -11.09 -45.38 18.70
C PRO A 430 -10.62 -43.91 18.58
N GLN A 431 -9.88 -43.62 17.51
CA GLN A 431 -9.18 -42.34 17.33
C GLN A 431 -10.06 -41.28 16.66
N THR A 432 -11.12 -41.72 15.98
CA THR A 432 -12.04 -40.84 15.25
C THR A 432 -13.50 -41.12 15.62
N LYS A 433 -14.38 -40.14 15.34
CA LYS A 433 -15.85 -40.29 15.42
C LYS A 433 -16.33 -41.46 14.57
N LEU A 434 -15.71 -41.67 13.41
CA LEU A 434 -16.00 -42.80 12.54
C LEU A 434 -15.61 -44.12 13.21
N ASP A 435 -14.47 -44.19 13.88
CA ASP A 435 -14.02 -45.41 14.55
C ASP A 435 -15.00 -45.83 15.66
N TRP A 436 -15.59 -44.88 16.39
CA TRP A 436 -16.65 -45.21 17.36
C TRP A 436 -17.91 -45.74 16.71
N VAL A 437 -18.32 -45.15 15.59
CA VAL A 437 -19.49 -45.63 14.83
C VAL A 437 -19.23 -47.04 14.30
N LEU A 438 -18.03 -47.29 13.77
CA LEU A 438 -17.62 -48.61 13.29
C LEU A 438 -17.54 -49.64 14.42
N HIS A 439 -17.02 -49.25 15.59
CA HIS A 439 -17.03 -50.12 16.77
C HIS A 439 -18.44 -50.43 17.25
N ALA A 440 -19.33 -49.43 17.30
CA ALA A 440 -20.72 -49.65 17.69
C ALA A 440 -21.45 -50.59 16.70
N LEU A 441 -21.21 -50.44 15.39
CA LEU A 441 -21.79 -51.33 14.38
C LEU A 441 -21.24 -52.77 14.45
N GLY A 442 -19.93 -52.92 14.73
CA GLY A 442 -19.30 -54.24 14.87
C GLY A 442 -19.75 -55.01 16.11
N ASP A 443 -20.09 -54.31 17.21
CA ASP A 443 -20.60 -54.95 18.43
C ASP A 443 -22.04 -55.44 18.27
N ASP A 444 -22.88 -54.73 17.51
CA ASP A 444 -24.26 -55.17 17.20
C ASP A 444 -24.28 -56.44 16.33
N GLU A 445 -23.35 -56.57 15.37
CA GLU A 445 -23.25 -57.75 14.50
C GLU A 445 -22.80 -58.99 15.27
N ASN A 446 -21.83 -58.83 16.18
CA ASN A 446 -21.36 -59.92 17.05
C ASN A 446 -22.40 -60.37 18.09
N ASN A 447 -23.20 -59.44 18.61
CA ASN A 447 -24.29 -59.75 19.54
C ASN A 447 -25.51 -60.37 18.83
N ALA A 448 -25.80 -59.99 17.59
CA ALA A 448 -26.85 -60.61 16.77
C ALA A 448 -26.49 -62.05 16.37
N ALA A 449 -25.20 -62.33 16.07
CA ALA A 449 -24.73 -63.67 15.72
C ALA A 449 -24.62 -64.63 16.93
N GLY A 450 -24.54 -64.12 18.16
CA GLY A 450 -24.46 -64.92 19.39
C GLY A 450 -25.75 -65.60 19.82
N ASN A 451 -26.92 -65.12 19.36
CA ASN A 451 -28.24 -65.59 19.81
C ASN A 451 -28.96 -66.56 18.85
N THR A 452 -28.33 -67.02 17.77
CA THR A 452 -28.90 -68.01 16.83
C THR A 452 -28.19 -69.37 16.92
N LYS A 453 -28.25 -70.01 18.09
CA LYS A 453 -28.00 -71.46 18.23
C LYS A 453 -29.10 -72.11 19.06
N SER A 454 -30.28 -72.27 18.47
CA SER A 454 -31.28 -73.26 18.89
C SER A 454 -31.81 -74.01 17.67
N SER A 455 -31.36 -75.26 17.57
CA SER A 455 -31.83 -76.46 16.85
C SER A 455 -32.80 -76.36 15.66
N PRO A 456 -32.52 -77.09 14.54
CA PRO A 456 -33.41 -77.23 13.40
C PRO A 456 -34.37 -78.43 13.57
N GLN A 457 -35.63 -78.27 13.16
CA GLN A 457 -36.49 -79.42 12.85
C GLN A 457 -37.28 -79.16 11.57
N GLN A 458 -36.98 -80.01 10.58
CA GLN A 458 -37.65 -80.20 9.28
C GLN A 458 -39.14 -80.53 9.49
N SER A 459 -40.08 -80.16 8.61
CA SER A 459 -40.34 -80.82 7.31
C SER A 459 -41.45 -80.07 6.52
N PRO A 460 -41.72 -80.41 5.23
CA PRO A 460 -41.93 -79.44 4.14
C PRO A 460 -43.29 -79.51 3.38
N ARG A 461 -43.39 -78.67 2.34
CA ARG A 461 -44.34 -78.66 1.17
C ARG A 461 -45.76 -78.16 1.51
N SER A 462 -46.44 -77.33 0.70
CA SER A 462 -46.49 -77.25 -0.78
C SER A 462 -47.05 -75.91 -1.30
N SER A 463 -46.85 -75.71 -2.62
CA SER A 463 -47.71 -75.03 -3.61
C SER A 463 -47.98 -73.51 -3.52
N ILE A 464 -47.29 -72.79 -4.42
CA ILE A 464 -47.82 -71.95 -5.52
C ILE A 464 -49.20 -71.29 -5.28
N ASP A 465 -49.26 -69.96 -5.33
CA ASP A 465 -50.14 -69.27 -6.30
C ASP A 465 -49.85 -67.77 -6.47
N TYR A 466 -49.80 -67.37 -7.74
CA TYR A 466 -49.94 -66.00 -8.18
C TYR A 466 -51.44 -65.73 -8.37
N GLN A 467 -52.03 -64.78 -7.65
CA GLN A 467 -53.15 -64.01 -8.19
C GLN A 467 -53.32 -62.65 -7.50
N SER A 468 -53.47 -61.65 -8.36
CA SER A 468 -53.84 -60.27 -8.09
C SER A 468 -55.25 -60.17 -7.50
N ILE A 469 -55.45 -59.35 -6.45
CA ILE A 469 -56.73 -58.72 -6.16
C ILE A 469 -56.49 -57.25 -5.81
N ALA A 470 -57.35 -56.42 -6.39
CA ALA A 470 -57.40 -54.98 -6.32
C ALA A 470 -57.61 -54.40 -4.91
N SER A 471 -57.23 -53.11 -4.81
CA SER A 471 -57.84 -52.06 -4.00
C SER A 471 -58.22 -52.38 -2.55
N SER A 472 -57.40 -51.90 -1.61
CA SER A 472 -57.91 -51.27 -0.40
C SER A 472 -56.93 -50.17 0.04
N THR A 473 -57.34 -48.93 -0.21
CA THR A 473 -56.74 -47.72 0.37
C THR A 473 -56.82 -47.78 1.89
N ARG A 474 -55.81 -48.39 2.51
CA ARG A 474 -55.53 -48.21 3.94
C ARG A 474 -54.49 -47.11 4.05
N LYS A 475 -54.95 -45.93 4.45
CA LYS A 475 -54.10 -44.80 4.88
C LYS A 475 -53.08 -45.32 5.88
N SER A 476 -51.85 -45.52 5.42
CA SER A 476 -50.69 -45.71 6.30
C SER A 476 -50.48 -44.38 7.00
N GLN A 477 -50.91 -44.30 8.26
CA GLN A 477 -50.54 -43.23 9.17
C GLN A 477 -49.02 -43.18 9.22
N VAL A 478 -48.44 -42.12 8.65
CA VAL A 478 -47.09 -41.69 9.01
C VAL A 478 -47.14 -41.38 10.51
N PRO A 479 -46.37 -42.06 11.36
CA PRO A 479 -46.37 -41.77 12.79
C PRO A 479 -46.00 -40.29 13.00
N PRO A 480 -46.67 -39.56 13.90
CA PRO A 480 -46.37 -38.16 14.16
C PRO A 480 -44.92 -38.01 14.61
N LEU A 481 -44.21 -37.05 14.02
CA LEU A 481 -42.85 -36.69 14.43
C LEU A 481 -42.82 -36.51 15.96
N PRO A 482 -41.99 -37.26 16.71
CA PRO A 482 -41.95 -37.16 18.16
C PRO A 482 -41.62 -35.73 18.59
N ARG A 483 -42.36 -35.22 19.58
CA ARG A 483 -42.17 -33.88 20.16
C ARG A 483 -40.70 -33.73 20.61
N ARG A 484 -40.11 -32.55 20.40
CA ARG A 484 -38.70 -32.23 20.73
C ARG A 484 -38.23 -32.69 22.13
N ALA A 485 -39.13 -32.73 23.10
CA ALA A 485 -38.84 -33.18 24.46
C ALA A 485 -38.55 -34.69 24.60
N THR A 486 -39.19 -35.56 23.80
CA THR A 486 -38.94 -37.01 23.87
C THR A 486 -37.58 -37.37 23.26
N ARG A 487 -37.22 -36.78 22.11
CA ARG A 487 -35.89 -36.98 21.50
C ARG A 487 -34.73 -36.55 22.40
N LEU A 488 -34.93 -35.50 23.22
CA LEU A 488 -33.93 -35.01 24.15
C LEU A 488 -33.73 -35.96 25.34
N ALA A 489 -34.81 -36.49 25.89
CA ALA A 489 -34.76 -37.48 26.98
C ALA A 489 -34.09 -38.78 26.51
N ASP A 490 -34.41 -39.23 25.30
CA ASP A 490 -33.78 -40.40 24.69
C ASP A 490 -32.27 -40.17 24.50
N PHE A 491 -31.87 -38.99 24.04
CA PHE A 491 -30.46 -38.61 23.89
C PHE A 491 -29.70 -38.51 25.23
N GLU A 492 -30.32 -37.93 26.27
CA GLU A 492 -29.73 -37.81 27.60
C GLU A 492 -29.62 -39.17 28.32
N SER A 493 -30.56 -40.09 28.04
CA SER A 493 -30.61 -41.43 28.62
C SER A 493 -29.75 -42.47 27.88
N ALA A 494 -29.29 -42.16 26.66
CA ALA A 494 -28.43 -43.04 25.89
C ALA A 494 -27.08 -43.27 26.61
N THR A 495 -26.84 -44.51 27.03
CA THR A 495 -25.57 -44.93 27.65
C THR A 495 -24.79 -45.80 26.69
N TYR A 496 -23.49 -45.52 26.56
CA TYR A 496 -22.55 -46.43 25.96
C TYR A 496 -21.92 -47.31 27.05
N ALA A 497 -21.95 -48.62 26.87
CA ALA A 497 -21.32 -49.60 27.75
C ALA A 497 -20.31 -50.40 26.93
N MET A 498 -19.04 -50.37 27.33
CA MET A 498 -18.03 -51.23 26.71
C MET A 498 -18.00 -52.51 27.55
N GLU A 499 -18.50 -53.62 27.02
CA GLU A 499 -18.41 -54.91 27.71
C GLU A 499 -16.98 -55.44 27.52
N PHE A 500 -16.08 -55.04 28.43
CA PHE A 500 -14.71 -55.51 28.45
C PHE A 500 -14.71 -56.98 28.90
N SER A 501 -14.98 -57.91 27.98
CA SER A 501 -14.83 -59.33 28.27
C SER A 501 -13.34 -59.62 28.45
N GLU A 502 -12.89 -59.58 29.70
CA GLU A 502 -11.57 -60.01 30.10
C GLU A 502 -11.53 -61.55 29.97
N ARG A 503 -11.33 -62.07 28.75
CA ARG A 503 -10.98 -63.49 28.54
C ARG A 503 -9.57 -63.74 29.07
N ARG A 504 -9.45 -63.87 30.40
CA ARG A 504 -8.37 -64.61 31.05
C ARG A 504 -8.71 -66.10 31.03
N ALA A 505 -8.07 -66.80 30.11
CA ALA A 505 -7.77 -68.24 30.06
C ALA A 505 -7.63 -68.54 28.56
N TRP A 506 -6.44 -68.74 28.00
CA TRP A 506 -5.54 -69.86 28.24
C TRP A 506 -4.15 -69.46 27.73
N THR A 507 -3.12 -69.52 28.56
CA THR A 507 -1.71 -69.83 28.17
C THR A 507 -0.88 -70.06 29.45
N GLU A 508 -1.31 -71.02 30.27
CA GLU A 508 -0.38 -71.77 31.13
C GLU A 508 -0.48 -73.24 30.75
N SER A 509 0.20 -73.61 29.68
CA SER A 509 0.72 -74.97 29.48
C SER A 509 1.61 -74.95 28.23
N LEU A 510 2.88 -74.62 28.43
CA LEU A 510 4.00 -75.35 27.85
C LEU A 510 5.29 -74.80 28.48
N LYS A 511 5.72 -75.50 29.54
CA LYS A 511 7.09 -75.51 30.00
C LYS A 511 8.01 -75.88 28.84
N GLY A 512 9.08 -75.11 28.69
CA GLY A 512 10.41 -75.65 28.36
C GLY A 512 10.85 -75.50 26.91
N ARG A 513 11.76 -74.55 26.66
CA ARG A 513 13.18 -74.87 26.43
C ARG A 513 14.01 -73.59 26.32
N SER A 514 15.19 -73.68 26.89
CA SER A 514 16.35 -72.81 26.75
C SER A 514 16.71 -72.53 25.29
N TRP A 515 17.32 -71.38 25.02
CA TRP A 515 18.73 -71.23 24.57
C TRP A 515 18.95 -69.78 24.10
N MET A 516 19.88 -69.08 24.76
CA MET A 516 20.63 -67.94 24.22
C MET A 516 21.53 -68.45 23.08
N PRO A 517 21.84 -67.63 22.04
CA PRO A 517 22.95 -66.67 22.22
C PRO A 517 22.82 -65.31 21.51
N SER A 518 23.50 -64.33 22.13
CA SER A 518 24.20 -63.13 21.64
C SER A 518 24.11 -62.71 20.15
N PRO A 519 24.08 -61.40 19.88
CA PRO A 519 24.70 -60.84 18.69
C PRO A 519 26.00 -60.10 19.02
N ARG A 520 27.09 -60.55 18.40
CA ARG A 520 28.33 -59.82 18.21
C ARG A 520 28.27 -59.07 16.88
N SER A 521 28.48 -57.77 16.97
CA SER A 521 29.42 -56.95 16.18
C SER A 521 29.35 -56.86 14.64
N LEU A 522 29.47 -55.61 14.20
CA LEU A 522 30.27 -55.09 13.07
C LEU A 522 29.73 -55.30 11.65
N HIS A 523 29.35 -54.19 11.00
CA HIS A 523 30.11 -53.51 9.91
C HIS A 523 29.20 -52.43 9.27
N SER A 524 29.61 -51.16 9.28
CA SER A 524 30.15 -50.42 8.12
C SER A 524 29.26 -50.53 6.87
N SER A 525 28.78 -49.47 6.22
CA SER A 525 29.51 -48.36 5.60
C SER A 525 28.45 -47.69 4.70
N ALA A 526 28.37 -46.35 4.68
CA ALA A 526 28.86 -45.49 3.60
C ALA A 526 28.11 -45.58 2.26
N GLY A 527 27.94 -44.41 1.64
CA GLY A 527 27.68 -44.26 0.20
C GLY A 527 26.20 -44.01 -0.12
N SER A 528 25.75 -42.77 -0.25
CA SER A 528 25.98 -41.82 -1.36
C SER A 528 25.09 -42.06 -2.58
N SER A 529 24.63 -40.92 -3.11
CA SER A 529 24.11 -40.73 -4.48
C SER A 529 22.70 -41.29 -4.69
N SER A 530 21.84 -40.71 -5.50
CA SER A 530 21.89 -39.50 -6.32
C SER A 530 20.49 -39.31 -6.89
N ARG A 531 20.20 -38.06 -7.29
CA ARG A 531 19.41 -37.66 -8.46
C ARG A 531 18.69 -38.78 -9.23
N LEU A 532 17.42 -38.56 -9.56
CA LEU A 532 16.99 -38.16 -10.92
C LEU A 532 15.47 -38.01 -11.03
N ASN A 533 15.07 -36.91 -11.66
CA ASN A 533 14.04 -36.76 -12.70
C ASN A 533 12.59 -37.18 -12.40
N ARG A 534 11.67 -36.20 -12.38
CA ARG A 534 10.99 -35.59 -13.55
C ARG A 534 9.87 -36.51 -14.06
N VAL A 535 8.61 -36.16 -13.76
CA VAL A 535 7.51 -36.29 -14.74
C VAL A 535 6.50 -35.16 -14.52
N SER A 536 6.21 -34.50 -15.64
CA SER A 536 5.21 -33.48 -15.91
C SER A 536 3.78 -34.01 -15.97
N SER A 537 2.81 -33.20 -15.53
CA SER A 537 1.38 -33.23 -15.92
C SER A 537 0.83 -31.88 -15.46
N ARG A 538 0.52 -30.88 -16.30
CA ARG A 538 -0.48 -30.78 -17.38
C ARG A 538 -1.84 -31.33 -16.97
N ARG A 539 -2.72 -30.44 -16.50
CA ARG A 539 -4.17 -30.54 -16.69
C ARG A 539 -4.83 -29.16 -16.63
N ASP A 540 -5.60 -28.89 -17.66
CA ASP A 540 -6.47 -27.75 -17.89
C ASP A 540 -7.61 -27.66 -16.87
N SER A 541 -8.07 -26.45 -16.58
CA SER A 541 -9.52 -26.16 -16.52
C SER A 541 -9.76 -24.66 -16.59
N THR A 542 -10.23 -24.24 -17.76
CA THR A 542 -11.17 -23.14 -18.02
C THR A 542 -12.22 -22.97 -16.93
N TRP A 543 -12.54 -21.72 -16.56
CA TRP A 543 -13.88 -21.14 -16.33
C TRP A 543 -13.77 -19.83 -15.53
N SER A 544 -13.96 -18.69 -16.19
CA SER A 544 -14.79 -17.54 -15.78
C SER A 544 -14.39 -16.26 -16.56
N LYS A 545 -15.02 -16.07 -17.71
CA LYS A 545 -15.26 -14.76 -18.32
C LYS A 545 -16.58 -14.23 -17.74
N LEU A 546 -16.58 -13.03 -17.15
CA LEU A 546 -17.69 -12.06 -17.19
C LEU A 546 -17.33 -10.85 -16.31
N SER A 547 -16.71 -9.83 -16.92
CA SER A 547 -16.96 -8.41 -16.65
C SER A 547 -16.13 -7.55 -17.60
N ASP A 548 -16.81 -6.55 -18.15
CA ASP A 548 -16.30 -5.28 -18.67
C ASP A 548 -15.73 -5.22 -20.09
N GLU A 549 -16.65 -4.97 -21.04
CA GLU A 549 -16.38 -4.29 -22.30
C GLU A 549 -16.29 -2.78 -22.07
N ALA A 550 -15.10 -2.21 -22.23
CA ALA A 550 -14.89 -0.82 -22.62
C ALA A 550 -13.75 -0.80 -23.66
N PRO A 551 -13.91 -0.19 -24.84
CA PRO A 551 -12.91 -0.26 -25.89
C PRO A 551 -11.74 0.67 -25.61
N SER A 552 -10.56 0.09 -25.35
CA SER A 552 -9.29 0.80 -25.36
C SER A 552 -8.86 1.07 -26.79
N ILE A 553 -8.96 2.34 -27.22
CA ILE A 553 -8.35 2.83 -28.46
C ILE A 553 -6.83 2.76 -28.27
N THR A 554 -6.19 1.83 -28.98
CA THR A 554 -4.74 1.74 -29.09
C THR A 554 -4.30 2.61 -30.26
N LEU A 555 -3.69 3.76 -29.96
CA LEU A 555 -3.00 4.58 -30.95
C LEU A 555 -1.58 3.99 -31.15
N ASP A 556 -1.37 3.38 -32.31
CA ASP A 556 -0.05 3.02 -32.81
C ASP A 556 0.77 4.30 -33.04
N MET A 557 1.75 4.54 -32.18
CA MET A 557 2.79 5.54 -32.39
C MET A 557 3.91 4.93 -33.25
N PRO A 558 4.30 5.55 -34.37
CA PRO A 558 5.42 5.06 -35.17
C PRO A 558 6.74 5.22 -34.42
N ARG A 559 7.53 4.13 -34.41
CA ARG A 559 8.97 4.15 -34.06
C ARG A 559 9.68 5.15 -34.97
N ILE A 560 10.14 6.25 -34.39
CA ILE A 560 11.15 7.10 -35.02
C ILE A 560 12.50 6.44 -34.75
N SER A 561 13.12 5.97 -35.81
CA SER A 561 14.47 5.42 -35.84
C SER A 561 15.49 6.51 -35.50
N GLU A 562 16.33 6.22 -34.52
CA GLU A 562 17.64 6.86 -34.33
C GLU A 562 18.49 6.61 -35.58
N GLU A 563 18.80 7.65 -36.35
CA GLU A 563 19.97 7.66 -37.22
C GLU A 563 20.35 9.11 -37.58
N LEU A 564 21.67 9.36 -37.59
CA LEU A 564 22.40 10.55 -38.03
C LEU A 564 22.61 11.72 -37.03
N TYR A 565 23.58 11.52 -36.12
CA TYR A 565 24.48 12.60 -35.71
C TYR A 565 25.79 12.52 -36.51
N PRO A 566 26.21 13.58 -37.23
CA PRO A 566 27.55 13.64 -37.78
C PRO A 566 28.56 14.04 -36.70
N ARG A 567 29.57 13.19 -36.48
CA ARG A 567 30.82 13.54 -35.78
C ARG A 567 31.43 14.78 -36.45
N ARG A 568 31.53 15.90 -35.72
CA ARG A 568 32.49 16.96 -36.06
C ARG A 568 33.74 16.79 -35.23
N LEU A 569 34.82 16.50 -35.93
CA LEU A 569 36.21 16.60 -35.50
C LEU A 569 36.59 18.09 -35.41
N TRP A 570 37.19 18.49 -34.30
CA TRP A 570 37.99 19.72 -34.21
C TRP A 570 39.39 19.45 -34.75
N PRO A 571 40.04 20.45 -35.35
CA PRO A 571 41.47 20.62 -35.17
C PRO A 571 41.81 21.98 -34.54
N GLU A 572 42.86 21.90 -33.70
CA GLU A 572 43.80 22.90 -33.16
C GLU A 572 43.50 24.40 -33.28
#